data_AF-A0A4R6KSW2-F1
#
_entry.id   AF-A0A4R6KSW2-F1
#
_cell.length_a   1.000
_cell.length_b   1.000
_cell.length_c   1.000
_cell.angle_alpha   90.00
_cell.angle_beta   90.00
_cell.angle_gamma   90.00
#
_symmetry.space_group_name_H-M   'P 1'
#
loop_
_entity.id
_entity.type
_entity.pdbx_description
1 polymer ?
#
loop_
_entity_poly.entity_id
_entity_poly.type
_entity_poly.pdbx_seq_one_letter_code
_entity_poly.pdbx_strand_id
1 'polypeptide(L)'
;MIAAMELDQYLESVRRSVQNATALADDQTRSVAERLGATLDDAGRLALIAALSDAAGEISRELSPGSVELRMAGGRPEFVVTPAPSQLTGPDDDLEDEADEPAADDLAPDADEPTARITLRLPMSVKNKVDEAAAAEGISSNAWLMRTVMTALADRGRRGPRPPRPPRAPRGGMFGPDGPLGPDGPLGPEGVFGPDGVFGPDGPFGPEGVFGDRDRDRGRGRGRDHRRGERGRGERGRGERGERGERGQRMTGWVE
;
A
#
# COMPACT_ATOMS: atom_id res chain seq x y z
N MET A 1 -22.57 -10.75 -20.49
CA MET A 1 -23.85 -10.65 -21.24
C MET A 1 -24.55 -12.00 -21.16
N ILE A 2 -25.88 -12.03 -21.03
CA ILE A 2 -26.67 -13.28 -21.04
C ILE A 2 -27.53 -13.27 -22.31
N ALA A 3 -27.38 -14.27 -23.17
CA ALA A 3 -28.16 -14.43 -24.39
C ALA A 3 -28.89 -15.79 -24.38
N ALA A 4 -30.22 -15.75 -24.36
CA ALA A 4 -31.06 -16.96 -24.40
C ALA A 4 -31.35 -17.39 -25.85
N MET A 5 -31.32 -18.70 -26.12
CA MET A 5 -31.60 -19.25 -27.45
C MET A 5 -32.83 -20.16 -27.43
N GLU A 6 -33.80 -19.87 -28.30
CA GLU A 6 -35.02 -20.65 -28.46
C GLU A 6 -34.81 -21.76 -29.50
N LEU A 7 -34.33 -22.94 -29.07
CA LEU A 7 -34.08 -24.08 -29.98
C LEU A 7 -35.33 -24.59 -30.71
N ASP A 8 -36.51 -24.41 -30.10
CA ASP A 8 -37.81 -24.81 -30.66
C ASP A 8 -38.06 -24.22 -32.05
N GLN A 9 -37.67 -22.96 -32.29
CA GLN A 9 -37.89 -22.31 -33.59
C GLN A 9 -37.05 -22.94 -34.71
N TYR A 10 -35.84 -23.41 -34.38
CA TYR A 10 -34.92 -24.00 -35.35
C TYR A 10 -35.35 -25.42 -35.70
N LEU A 11 -35.77 -26.20 -34.71
CA LEU A 11 -36.29 -27.55 -34.90
C LEU A 11 -37.62 -27.53 -35.68
N GLU A 12 -38.51 -26.57 -35.37
CA GLU A 12 -39.75 -26.37 -36.12
C GLU A 12 -39.49 -25.94 -37.58
N SER A 13 -38.45 -25.15 -37.84
CA SER A 13 -38.04 -24.81 -39.21
C SER A 13 -37.58 -26.04 -39.99
N VAL A 14 -36.77 -26.90 -39.38
CA VAL A 14 -36.33 -28.17 -39.98
C VAL A 14 -37.53 -29.08 -40.25
N ARG A 15 -38.44 -29.22 -39.29
CA ARG A 15 -39.68 -29.99 -39.46
C ARG A 15 -40.51 -29.49 -40.64
N ARG A 16 -40.70 -28.17 -40.73
CA ARG A 16 -41.44 -27.54 -41.84
C ARG A 16 -40.75 -27.75 -43.18
N SER A 17 -39.41 -27.72 -43.21
CA SER A 17 -38.66 -28.01 -44.43
C SER A 17 -38.86 -29.46 -44.88
N VAL A 18 -38.85 -30.43 -43.96
CA VAL A 18 -39.12 -31.85 -44.28
C VAL A 18 -40.56 -32.05 -44.76
N GLN A 19 -41.53 -31.38 -44.15
CA GLN A 19 -42.94 -31.40 -44.59
C GLN A 19 -43.11 -30.81 -45.98
N ASN A 20 -42.47 -29.68 -46.27
CA ASN A 20 -42.51 -29.07 -47.60
C ASN A 20 -41.87 -29.97 -48.66
N ALA A 21 -40.76 -30.63 -48.35
CA ALA A 21 -40.10 -31.56 -49.26
C ALA A 21 -40.97 -32.80 -49.57
N THR A 22 -41.86 -33.17 -48.65
CA THR A 22 -42.79 -34.31 -48.78
C THR A 22 -44.20 -33.91 -49.21
N ALA A 23 -44.44 -32.63 -49.54
CA ALA A 23 -45.76 -32.12 -49.88
C ALA A 23 -46.37 -32.82 -51.11
N LEU A 24 -45.54 -33.10 -52.13
CA LEU A 24 -45.94 -33.79 -53.37
C LEU A 24 -45.89 -35.33 -53.26
N ALA A 25 -45.54 -35.88 -52.10
CA ALA A 25 -45.46 -37.33 -51.90
C ALA A 25 -46.85 -37.94 -51.63
N ASP A 26 -46.91 -39.27 -51.67
CA ASP A 26 -48.08 -40.03 -51.27
C ASP A 26 -48.34 -39.93 -49.74
N ASP A 27 -49.56 -40.29 -49.32
CA ASP A 27 -50.01 -40.13 -47.93
C ASP A 27 -49.24 -41.01 -46.92
N GLN A 28 -48.73 -42.18 -47.35
CA GLN A 28 -47.92 -43.02 -46.47
C GLN A 28 -46.56 -42.34 -46.21
N THR A 29 -45.93 -41.82 -47.24
CA THR A 29 -44.66 -41.09 -47.14
C THR A 29 -44.80 -39.85 -46.26
N ARG A 30 -45.90 -39.09 -46.39
CA ARG A 30 -46.17 -37.93 -45.52
C ARG A 30 -46.36 -38.32 -44.05
N SER A 31 -47.10 -39.39 -43.78
CA SER A 31 -47.30 -39.87 -42.40
C SER A 31 -46.01 -40.37 -41.75
N VAL A 32 -45.13 -41.02 -42.52
CA VAL A 32 -43.81 -41.45 -42.03
C VAL A 32 -42.93 -40.23 -41.71
N ALA A 33 -42.94 -39.21 -42.56
CA ALA A 33 -42.19 -37.98 -42.35
C ALA A 33 -42.64 -37.22 -41.08
N GLU A 34 -43.95 -37.15 -40.82
CA GLU A 34 -44.48 -36.53 -39.59
C GLU A 34 -44.06 -37.26 -38.32
N ARG A 35 -44.13 -38.60 -38.31
CA ARG A 35 -43.72 -39.42 -37.16
C ARG A 35 -42.22 -39.32 -36.90
N LEU A 36 -41.41 -39.39 -37.97
CA LEU A 36 -39.97 -39.20 -37.89
C LEU A 36 -39.62 -37.81 -37.37
N GLY A 37 -40.28 -36.77 -37.88
CA GLY A 37 -40.06 -35.38 -37.44
C GLY A 37 -40.28 -35.23 -35.93
N ALA A 38 -41.37 -35.78 -35.39
CA ALA A 38 -41.62 -35.74 -33.95
C ALA A 38 -40.57 -36.50 -33.13
N THR A 39 -40.11 -37.66 -33.59
CA THR A 39 -39.08 -38.44 -32.89
C THR A 39 -37.67 -37.84 -32.99
N LEU A 40 -37.39 -37.11 -34.08
CA LEU A 40 -36.11 -36.47 -34.31
C LEU A 40 -35.96 -35.15 -33.55
N ASP A 41 -37.06 -34.58 -33.05
CA ASP A 41 -37.02 -33.33 -32.29
C ASP A 41 -36.22 -33.49 -30.99
N ASP A 42 -36.53 -34.53 -30.19
CA ASP A 42 -35.84 -34.79 -28.93
C ASP A 42 -34.35 -35.13 -29.12
N ALA A 43 -34.05 -36.01 -30.09
CA ALA A 43 -32.68 -36.40 -30.40
C ALA A 43 -31.88 -35.23 -31.02
N GLY A 44 -32.53 -34.44 -31.89
CA GLY A 44 -31.96 -33.28 -32.54
C GLY A 44 -31.66 -32.15 -31.55
N ARG A 45 -32.58 -31.88 -30.62
CA ARG A 45 -32.36 -30.93 -29.52
C ARG A 45 -31.14 -31.31 -28.70
N LEU A 46 -31.03 -32.56 -28.29
CA LEU A 46 -29.94 -33.02 -27.45
C LEU A 46 -28.59 -32.95 -28.19
N ALA A 47 -28.57 -33.31 -29.48
CA ALA A 47 -27.39 -33.18 -30.33
C ALA A 47 -26.96 -31.71 -30.51
N LEU A 48 -27.90 -30.79 -30.72
CA LEU A 48 -27.62 -29.35 -30.82
C LEU A 48 -27.05 -28.79 -29.53
N ILE A 49 -27.61 -29.15 -28.36
CA ILE A 49 -27.08 -28.70 -27.07
C ILE A 49 -25.65 -29.20 -26.86
N ALA A 50 -25.37 -30.47 -27.20
CA ALA A 50 -24.02 -31.03 -27.11
C ALA A 50 -23.03 -30.26 -28.00
N ALA A 51 -23.39 -30.05 -29.28
CA ALA A 51 -22.55 -29.31 -30.22
C ALA A 51 -22.30 -27.85 -29.78
N LEU A 52 -23.32 -27.16 -29.27
CA LEU A 52 -23.17 -25.80 -28.73
C LEU A 52 -22.31 -25.77 -27.46
N SER A 53 -22.37 -26.81 -26.63
CA SER A 53 -21.52 -26.91 -25.42
C SER A 53 -20.05 -27.11 -25.79
N ASP A 54 -19.77 -27.97 -26.77
CA ASP A 54 -18.41 -28.18 -27.28
C ASP A 54 -17.85 -26.90 -27.90
N ALA A 55 -18.64 -26.22 -28.73
CA ALA A 55 -18.27 -24.94 -29.34
C ALA A 55 -18.01 -23.84 -28.30
N ALA A 56 -18.86 -23.72 -27.26
CA ALA A 56 -18.65 -22.78 -26.17
C ALA A 56 -17.31 -23.03 -25.45
N GLY A 57 -16.97 -24.30 -25.22
CA GLY A 57 -15.70 -24.69 -24.60
C GLY A 57 -14.48 -24.34 -25.44
N GLU A 58 -14.57 -24.45 -26.77
CA GLU A 58 -13.51 -24.03 -27.69
C GLU A 58 -13.34 -22.50 -27.69
N ILE A 59 -14.43 -21.76 -27.86
CA ILE A 59 -14.45 -20.29 -27.83
C ILE A 59 -13.92 -19.76 -26.48
N SER A 60 -14.27 -20.41 -25.37
CA SER A 60 -13.78 -20.01 -24.05
C SER A 60 -12.26 -20.18 -23.89
N ARG A 61 -11.61 -21.09 -24.65
CA ARG A 61 -10.15 -21.24 -24.61
C ARG A 61 -9.47 -20.12 -25.39
N GLU A 62 -10.06 -19.70 -26.50
CA GLU A 62 -9.54 -18.61 -27.34
C GLU A 62 -9.74 -17.23 -26.70
N LEU A 63 -10.83 -17.04 -25.94
CA LEU A 63 -11.19 -15.75 -25.34
C LEU A 63 -10.46 -15.41 -24.04
N SER A 64 -9.58 -16.29 -23.52
CA SER A 64 -8.89 -16.08 -22.24
C SER A 64 -8.21 -14.69 -22.14
N PRO A 65 -8.41 -13.92 -21.05
CA PRO A 65 -9.01 -14.32 -19.76
C PRO A 65 -10.54 -14.25 -19.69
N GLY A 66 -11.24 -13.93 -20.78
CA GLY A 66 -12.68 -14.07 -20.88
C GLY A 66 -13.14 -15.53 -21.07
N SER A 67 -14.42 -15.81 -20.80
CA SER A 67 -15.03 -17.13 -20.94
C SER A 67 -16.43 -17.06 -21.53
N VAL A 68 -16.85 -18.14 -22.19
CA VAL A 68 -18.21 -18.34 -22.69
C VAL A 68 -18.71 -19.67 -22.14
N GLU A 69 -19.83 -19.63 -21.41
CA GLU A 69 -20.45 -20.81 -20.81
C GLU A 69 -21.89 -20.99 -21.33
N LEU A 70 -22.30 -22.24 -21.53
CA LEU A 70 -23.69 -22.60 -21.82
C LEU A 70 -24.38 -23.03 -20.52
N ARG A 71 -25.42 -22.32 -20.11
CA ARG A 71 -26.25 -22.66 -18.94
C ARG A 71 -27.63 -23.12 -19.38
N MET A 72 -28.21 -24.03 -18.60
CA MET A 72 -29.57 -24.51 -18.82
C MET A 72 -30.52 -23.85 -17.82
N ALA A 73 -31.51 -23.10 -18.30
CA ALA A 73 -32.56 -22.48 -17.50
C ALA A 73 -33.92 -22.96 -17.99
N GLY A 74 -34.63 -23.76 -17.19
CA GLY A 74 -35.97 -24.24 -17.54
C GLY A 74 -36.04 -25.04 -18.86
N GLY A 75 -34.95 -25.73 -19.25
CA GLY A 75 -34.86 -26.46 -20.51
C GLY A 75 -34.42 -25.63 -21.72
N ARG A 76 -34.12 -24.34 -21.52
CA ARG A 76 -33.61 -23.43 -22.55
C ARG A 76 -32.11 -23.20 -22.35
N PRO A 77 -31.30 -23.28 -23.41
CA PRO A 77 -29.89 -22.93 -23.36
C PRO A 77 -29.68 -21.42 -23.34
N GLU A 78 -28.81 -20.96 -22.45
CA GLU A 78 -28.41 -19.55 -22.29
C GLU A 78 -26.88 -19.43 -22.35
N PHE A 79 -26.36 -18.56 -23.20
CA PHE A 79 -24.95 -18.22 -23.23
C PHE A 79 -24.64 -17.15 -22.18
N VAL A 80 -23.68 -17.43 -21.32
CA VAL A 80 -23.08 -16.48 -20.39
C VAL A 80 -21.70 -16.15 -20.88
N VAL A 81 -21.54 -14.91 -21.35
CA VAL A 81 -20.25 -14.39 -21.81
C VAL A 81 -19.66 -13.50 -20.72
N THR A 82 -18.49 -13.88 -20.24
CA THR A 82 -17.65 -13.12 -19.30
C THR A 82 -16.47 -12.56 -20.09
N PRO A 83 -16.48 -11.29 -20.50
CA PRO A 83 -15.36 -10.72 -21.26
C PRO A 83 -14.10 -10.57 -20.39
N ALA A 84 -12.95 -10.56 -21.05
CA ALA A 84 -11.67 -10.22 -20.43
C ALA A 84 -11.75 -8.82 -19.77
N PRO A 85 -11.10 -8.57 -18.63
CA PRO A 85 -11.17 -7.28 -17.93
C PRO A 85 -10.73 -6.08 -18.77
N SER A 86 -9.93 -6.29 -19.81
CA SER A 86 -9.45 -5.29 -20.78
C SER A 86 -10.41 -4.98 -21.93
N GLN A 87 -11.45 -5.81 -22.14
CA GLN A 87 -12.49 -5.61 -23.17
C GLN A 87 -13.80 -5.02 -22.60
N LEU A 88 -13.85 -4.76 -21.29
CA LEU A 88 -14.97 -4.04 -20.65
C LEU A 88 -14.88 -2.51 -20.82
N THR A 89 -13.95 -2.01 -21.65
CA THR A 89 -13.86 -0.61 -22.05
C THR A 89 -14.68 -0.37 -23.33
N GLY A 90 -15.96 0.01 -23.16
CA GLY A 90 -16.80 0.73 -24.14
C GLY A 90 -18.27 0.25 -24.23
N PRO A 91 -19.26 1.07 -24.65
CA PRO A 91 -19.31 2.53 -24.85
C PRO A 91 -20.57 3.20 -24.20
N ASP A 92 -20.40 4.34 -23.54
CA ASP A 92 -21.45 5.36 -23.32
C ASP A 92 -20.73 6.68 -23.03
N ASP A 93 -20.13 7.24 -24.08
CA ASP A 93 -20.12 8.68 -24.41
C ASP A 93 -19.33 8.82 -25.73
N ASP A 94 -20.05 8.70 -26.84
CA ASP A 94 -19.62 9.25 -28.11
C ASP A 94 -19.72 10.78 -28.00
N LEU A 95 -18.62 11.42 -27.64
CA LEU A 95 -18.32 12.75 -28.14
C LEU A 95 -17.02 12.66 -28.92
N GLU A 96 -17.19 12.59 -30.24
CA GLU A 96 -16.18 12.97 -31.21
C GLU A 96 -15.66 14.36 -30.83
N ASP A 97 -14.42 14.41 -30.34
CA ASP A 97 -13.59 15.60 -30.50
C ASP A 97 -12.23 15.12 -30.99
N GLU A 98 -12.10 15.09 -32.32
CA GLU A 98 -10.80 15.21 -32.96
C GLU A 98 -10.23 16.58 -32.60
N ALA A 99 -9.36 16.60 -31.61
CA ALA A 99 -8.48 17.73 -31.38
C ALA A 99 -7.04 17.23 -31.17
N ASP A 100 -6.21 17.65 -32.12
CA ASP A 100 -4.76 17.58 -32.18
C ASP A 100 -4.06 17.92 -30.84
N GLU A 101 -3.03 17.11 -30.56
CA GLU A 101 -1.77 17.43 -29.84
C GLU A 101 -1.73 17.71 -28.31
N PRO A 102 -0.55 17.57 -27.64
CA PRO A 102 0.68 16.85 -28.01
C PRO A 102 1.10 15.80 -26.98
N ALA A 103 2.06 14.97 -27.38
CA ALA A 103 2.86 14.12 -26.52
C ALA A 103 3.38 14.88 -25.28
N ALA A 104 2.92 14.47 -24.10
CA ALA A 104 3.68 14.62 -22.86
C ALA A 104 4.18 13.23 -22.48
N ASP A 105 5.36 12.93 -23.01
CA ASP A 105 6.24 11.90 -22.47
C ASP A 105 6.58 12.25 -21.01
N ASP A 106 6.98 11.23 -20.28
CA ASP A 106 7.41 11.21 -18.87
C ASP A 106 6.36 10.82 -17.80
N LEU A 107 6.64 9.65 -17.23
CA LEU A 107 5.97 8.89 -16.17
C LEU A 107 5.03 7.78 -16.63
N ALA A 108 5.45 7.02 -17.64
CA ALA A 108 5.10 5.59 -17.66
C ALA A 108 5.74 4.94 -16.40
N PRO A 109 4.96 4.41 -15.44
CA PRO A 109 5.53 3.43 -14.52
C PRO A 109 6.08 2.28 -15.37
N ASP A 110 7.22 1.72 -14.97
CA ASP A 110 7.85 0.60 -15.67
C ASP A 110 6.77 -0.39 -16.12
N ALA A 111 6.69 -0.65 -17.42
CA ALA A 111 5.66 -1.48 -18.03
C ALA A 111 5.66 -2.94 -17.53
N ASP A 112 6.57 -3.28 -16.63
CA ASP A 112 6.77 -4.57 -15.97
C ASP A 112 6.40 -4.59 -14.47
N GLU A 113 5.84 -3.51 -13.89
CA GLU A 113 5.32 -3.59 -12.51
C GLU A 113 3.98 -4.34 -12.48
N PRO A 114 3.87 -5.45 -11.71
CA PRO A 114 2.65 -6.21 -11.63
C PRO A 114 1.55 -5.38 -10.96
N THR A 115 0.55 -4.96 -11.74
CA THR A 115 -0.62 -4.26 -11.21
C THR A 115 -1.48 -5.21 -10.37
N ALA A 116 -1.59 -4.93 -9.08
CA ALA A 116 -2.44 -5.72 -8.19
C ALA A 116 -3.91 -5.31 -8.32
N ARG A 117 -4.77 -6.23 -8.80
CA ARG A 117 -6.22 -5.99 -8.87
C ARG A 117 -6.85 -6.12 -7.47
N ILE A 118 -7.47 -5.05 -6.99
CA ILE A 118 -8.19 -5.02 -5.70
C ILE A 118 -9.69 -4.88 -5.97
N THR A 119 -10.51 -5.82 -5.46
CA THR A 119 -11.98 -5.72 -5.50
C THR A 119 -12.49 -5.13 -4.18
N LEU A 120 -13.09 -3.93 -4.24
CA LEU A 120 -13.62 -3.23 -3.08
C LEU A 120 -15.15 -3.29 -3.05
N ARG A 121 -15.72 -3.67 -1.91
CA ARG A 121 -17.17 -3.57 -1.67
C ARG A 121 -17.47 -2.29 -0.93
N LEU A 122 -18.00 -1.31 -1.65
CA LEU A 122 -18.39 -0.01 -1.11
C LEU A 122 -19.90 0.02 -0.82
N PRO A 123 -20.34 0.60 0.30
CA PRO A 123 -21.72 1.02 0.45
C PRO A 123 -22.11 1.99 -0.68
N MET A 124 -23.35 1.92 -1.17
CA MET A 124 -23.83 2.76 -2.29
C MET A 124 -23.65 4.26 -2.04
N SER A 125 -23.79 4.71 -0.79
CA SER A 125 -23.57 6.11 -0.40
C SER A 125 -22.13 6.58 -0.61
N VAL A 126 -21.15 5.68 -0.53
CA VAL A 126 -19.73 5.99 -0.74
C VAL A 126 -19.43 5.99 -2.23
N LYS A 127 -19.94 5.01 -2.99
CA LYS A 127 -19.80 4.98 -4.45
C LYS A 127 -20.33 6.27 -5.09
N ASN A 128 -21.53 6.70 -4.71
CA ASN A 128 -22.14 7.90 -5.29
C ASN A 128 -21.31 9.16 -5.05
N LYS A 129 -20.71 9.31 -3.86
CA LYS A 129 -19.83 10.45 -3.55
C LYS A 129 -18.53 10.42 -4.36
N VAL A 130 -17.99 9.23 -4.61
CA VAL A 130 -16.80 9.07 -5.45
C VAL A 130 -17.12 9.45 -6.89
N ASP A 131 -18.24 8.98 -7.43
CA ASP A 131 -18.66 9.29 -8.80
C ASP A 131 -18.95 10.78 -8.98
N GLU A 132 -19.59 11.43 -8.00
CA GLU A 132 -19.83 12.87 -8.00
C GLU A 132 -18.51 13.68 -7.97
N ALA A 133 -17.56 13.28 -7.12
CA ALA A 133 -16.26 13.94 -7.04
C ALA A 133 -15.41 13.73 -8.31
N ALA A 134 -15.48 12.55 -8.91
CA ALA A 134 -14.80 12.23 -10.16
C ALA A 134 -15.38 13.02 -11.33
N ALA A 135 -16.72 13.12 -11.41
CA ALA A 135 -17.42 13.92 -12.41
C ALA A 135 -17.12 15.41 -12.29
N ALA A 136 -17.02 15.94 -11.07
CA ALA A 136 -16.64 17.34 -10.82
C ALA A 136 -15.21 17.66 -11.29
N GLU A 137 -14.32 16.66 -11.33
CA GLU A 137 -12.94 16.79 -11.81
C GLU A 137 -12.76 16.35 -13.27
N GLY A 138 -13.82 15.90 -13.95
CA GLY A 138 -13.75 15.44 -15.34
C GLY A 138 -12.89 14.19 -15.54
N ILE A 139 -12.70 13.37 -14.50
CA ILE A 139 -11.88 12.15 -14.55
C ILE A 139 -12.70 10.93 -14.14
N SER A 140 -12.21 9.72 -14.45
CA SER A 140 -12.91 8.48 -14.06
C SER A 140 -12.83 8.25 -12.54
N SER A 141 -13.85 7.59 -11.98
CA SER A 141 -13.87 7.21 -10.55
C SER A 141 -12.64 6.41 -10.13
N ASN A 142 -12.10 5.55 -11.00
CA ASN A 142 -10.88 4.79 -10.74
C ASN A 142 -9.64 5.70 -10.69
N ALA A 143 -9.51 6.66 -11.61
CA ALA A 143 -8.42 7.63 -11.62
C ALA A 143 -8.51 8.56 -10.40
N TRP A 144 -9.71 9.02 -10.06
CA TRP A 144 -9.97 9.83 -8.87
C TRP A 144 -9.61 9.08 -7.59
N LEU A 145 -10.01 7.81 -7.47
CA LEU A 145 -9.65 6.95 -6.34
C LEU A 145 -8.14 6.73 -6.25
N MET A 146 -7.49 6.44 -7.37
CA MET A 146 -6.04 6.23 -7.41
C MET A 146 -5.30 7.50 -6.99
N ARG A 147 -5.68 8.67 -7.54
CA ARG A 147 -5.12 9.98 -7.15
C ARG A 147 -5.35 10.28 -5.68
N THR A 148 -6.55 10.00 -5.17
CA THR A 148 -6.90 10.19 -3.76
C THR A 148 -6.05 9.31 -2.86
N VAL A 149 -5.87 8.03 -3.21
CA VAL A 149 -5.00 7.10 -2.47
C VAL A 149 -3.55 7.55 -2.51
N MET A 150 -3.02 7.91 -3.68
CA MET A 150 -1.65 8.41 -3.83
C MET A 150 -1.43 9.69 -3.03
N THR A 151 -2.41 10.60 -3.04
CA THR A 151 -2.36 11.85 -2.27
C THR A 151 -2.41 11.58 -0.76
N ALA A 152 -3.29 10.69 -0.30
CA ALA A 152 -3.39 10.31 1.09
C ALA A 152 -2.11 9.60 1.60
N LEU A 153 -1.49 8.77 0.77
CA LEU A 153 -0.22 8.12 1.06
C LEU A 153 0.93 9.13 1.09
N ALA A 154 0.98 10.07 0.15
CA ALA A 154 1.97 11.15 0.14
C ALA A 154 1.84 12.07 1.35
N ASP A 155 0.62 12.44 1.75
CA ASP A 155 0.35 13.26 2.93
C ASP A 155 0.71 12.52 4.23
N ARG A 156 0.49 11.20 4.28
CA ARG A 156 0.95 10.35 5.39
C ARG A 156 2.47 10.23 5.45
N GLY A 157 3.15 10.24 4.30
CA GLY A 157 4.62 10.30 4.22
C GLY A 157 5.18 11.64 4.70
N ARG A 158 4.49 12.75 4.40
CA ARG A 158 4.83 14.09 4.91
C ARG A 158 4.56 14.22 6.41
N ARG A 159 3.46 13.64 6.89
CA ARG A 159 3.20 13.42 8.32
C ARG A 159 3.92 12.16 8.80
N GLY A 160 5.25 12.15 8.69
CA GLY A 160 6.07 11.11 9.30
C GLY A 160 5.70 10.91 10.78
N PRO A 161 6.01 9.73 11.37
CA PRO A 161 5.76 9.50 12.79
C PRO A 161 6.34 10.69 13.55
N ARG A 162 5.47 11.39 14.28
CA ARG A 162 5.88 12.51 15.12
C ARG A 162 7.07 11.99 15.92
N PRO A 163 8.27 12.60 15.79
CA PRO A 163 9.44 12.06 16.48
C PRO A 163 9.05 11.88 17.94
N PRO A 164 9.45 10.77 18.58
CA PRO A 164 9.25 10.64 20.01
C PRO A 164 9.74 11.95 20.61
N ARG A 165 8.88 12.61 21.39
CA ARG A 165 9.29 13.81 22.14
C ARG A 165 10.65 13.45 22.73
N PRO A 166 11.70 14.27 22.51
CA PRO A 166 12.99 13.97 23.10
C PRO A 166 12.72 13.65 24.57
N PRO A 167 13.34 12.60 25.15
CA PRO A 167 13.22 12.38 26.58
C PRO A 167 13.49 13.73 27.21
N ARG A 168 12.53 14.25 27.98
CA ARG A 168 12.81 15.41 28.83
C ARG A 168 14.14 15.05 29.46
N ALA A 169 15.16 15.88 29.22
CA ALA A 169 16.44 15.71 29.89
C ALA A 169 16.10 15.43 31.35
N PRO A 170 16.72 14.42 32.00
CA PRO A 170 16.47 14.23 33.42
C PRO A 170 16.65 15.61 34.06
N ARG A 171 15.57 16.16 34.62
CA ARG A 171 15.67 17.28 35.54
C ARG A 171 16.64 16.77 36.60
N GLY A 172 17.89 17.22 36.56
CA GLY A 172 18.96 16.67 37.39
C GLY A 172 20.07 15.86 36.68
N GLY A 173 20.36 16.07 35.40
CA GLY A 173 21.71 15.76 34.88
C GLY A 173 22.76 16.72 35.48
N MET A 174 24.01 16.31 35.69
CA MET A 174 25.05 17.13 36.34
C MET A 174 25.20 18.55 35.75
N PHE A 175 24.89 18.74 34.47
CA PHE A 175 24.97 20.00 33.72
C PHE A 175 23.60 20.54 33.23
N GLY A 176 22.47 19.99 33.70
CA GLY A 176 21.13 20.53 33.38
C GLY A 176 20.80 21.79 34.17
N PRO A 177 19.79 22.59 33.77
CA PRO A 177 19.40 23.82 34.49
C PRO A 177 19.08 23.59 35.97
N ASP A 178 18.38 22.49 36.28
CA ASP A 178 18.09 22.03 37.66
C ASP A 178 19.18 21.10 38.26
N GLY A 179 20.33 20.93 37.59
CA GLY A 179 21.43 20.04 38.02
C GLY A 179 22.36 20.70 39.03
N PRO A 180 23.22 19.97 39.78
CA PRO A 180 24.09 20.54 40.79
C PRO A 180 25.02 21.66 40.27
N LEU A 181 25.46 21.61 39.01
CA LEU A 181 26.28 22.65 38.34
C LEU A 181 25.46 23.54 37.39
N GLY A 182 24.13 23.39 37.34
CA GLY A 182 23.26 24.21 36.51
C GLY A 182 23.10 25.64 37.05
N PRO A 183 22.63 26.61 36.24
CA PRO A 183 22.37 27.99 36.66
C PRO A 183 21.54 28.10 37.96
N ASP A 184 20.47 27.30 38.08
CA ASP A 184 19.57 27.27 39.24
C ASP A 184 19.94 26.18 40.28
N GLY A 185 21.06 25.47 40.04
CA GLY A 185 21.56 24.40 40.89
C GLY A 185 22.29 24.91 42.14
N PRO A 186 22.50 24.08 43.17
CA PRO A 186 23.20 24.49 44.39
C PRO A 186 24.62 25.03 44.18
N LEU A 187 25.35 24.62 43.13
CA LEU A 187 26.66 25.16 42.76
C LEU A 187 26.59 26.16 41.58
N GLY A 188 25.39 26.47 41.09
CA GLY A 188 25.15 27.49 40.09
C GLY A 188 25.40 28.90 40.62
N PRO A 189 25.51 29.91 39.74
CA PRO A 189 25.74 31.30 40.13
C PRO A 189 24.68 31.86 41.11
N GLU A 190 23.43 31.41 40.98
CA GLU A 190 22.31 31.81 41.87
C GLU A 190 22.04 30.75 42.97
N GLY A 191 22.79 29.66 42.96
CA GLY A 191 22.69 28.55 43.92
C GLY A 191 23.20 28.90 45.31
N VAL A 192 22.94 28.03 46.29
CA VAL A 192 23.37 28.26 47.68
C VAL A 192 24.88 28.44 47.86
N PHE A 193 25.72 27.94 46.93
CA PHE A 193 27.17 28.14 46.90
C PHE A 193 27.65 29.08 45.78
N GLY A 194 26.74 29.65 44.97
CA GLY A 194 27.07 30.67 43.97
C GLY A 194 27.53 31.98 44.63
N PRO A 195 28.13 32.94 43.89
CA PRO A 195 28.64 34.21 44.42
C PRO A 195 27.64 34.93 45.35
N ASP A 196 26.38 35.02 44.94
CA ASP A 196 25.30 35.67 45.71
C ASP A 196 24.50 34.67 46.60
N GLY A 197 24.88 33.40 46.58
CA GLY A 197 24.24 32.31 47.34
C GLY A 197 24.45 32.43 48.84
N VAL A 198 23.62 31.79 49.67
CA VAL A 198 23.74 31.89 51.14
C VAL A 198 25.11 31.51 51.72
N PHE A 199 25.85 30.61 51.08
CA PHE A 199 27.23 30.21 51.41
C PHE A 199 28.27 30.69 50.38
N GLY A 200 27.85 31.49 49.40
CA GLY A 200 28.73 32.18 48.46
C GLY A 200 29.67 33.17 49.13
N PRO A 201 30.76 33.61 48.47
CA PRO A 201 31.65 34.66 48.98
C PRO A 201 30.91 35.87 49.58
N ASP A 202 29.94 36.42 48.85
CA ASP A 202 29.15 37.61 49.23
C ASP A 202 27.86 37.24 50.00
N GLY A 203 27.57 35.95 50.12
CA GLY A 203 26.40 35.43 50.82
C GLY A 203 26.40 35.68 52.32
N PRO A 204 25.24 35.69 53.00
CA PRO A 204 25.16 35.89 54.45
C PRO A 204 26.09 34.99 55.27
N PHE A 205 26.27 33.72 54.91
CA PHE A 205 27.17 32.78 55.59
C PHE A 205 28.52 32.60 54.87
N GLY A 206 28.77 33.40 53.84
CA GLY A 206 30.03 33.47 53.12
C GLY A 206 31.18 34.04 53.92
N PRO A 207 32.43 33.82 53.49
CA PRO A 207 33.63 34.41 54.12
C PRO A 207 33.62 35.95 54.16
N GLU A 208 32.86 36.63 53.30
CA GLU A 208 32.68 38.09 53.28
C GLU A 208 31.26 38.50 53.73
N GLY A 209 30.46 37.52 54.15
CA GLY A 209 29.09 37.66 54.57
C GLY A 209 28.89 38.17 55.99
N VAL A 210 27.70 38.73 56.24
CA VAL A 210 27.25 39.29 57.53
C VAL A 210 27.40 38.31 58.71
N PHE A 211 27.37 37.00 58.46
CA PHE A 211 27.57 35.95 59.46
C PHE A 211 28.94 35.28 59.41
N GLY A 212 29.59 35.17 58.24
CA GLY A 212 30.87 34.44 58.12
C GLY A 212 32.08 35.22 58.64
N ASP A 213 32.00 36.55 58.71
CA ASP A 213 33.06 37.36 59.31
C ASP A 213 33.18 37.18 60.84
N ARG A 214 32.27 36.44 61.48
CA ARG A 214 32.33 36.21 62.94
C ARG A 214 33.41 35.23 63.37
N ASP A 215 33.93 34.40 62.46
CA ASP A 215 34.94 33.39 62.81
C ASP A 215 36.41 33.84 62.60
N ARG A 216 36.66 34.97 61.91
CA ARG A 216 38.03 35.51 61.79
C ARG A 216 38.55 36.18 63.07
N ASP A 217 37.65 36.56 63.99
CA ASP A 217 38.05 37.20 65.26
C ASP A 217 38.32 36.22 66.41
N ARG A 218 38.29 34.91 66.17
CA ARG A 218 38.78 33.90 67.12
C ARG A 218 39.88 33.03 66.53
N GLY A 219 41.03 33.62 66.20
CA GLY A 219 42.13 32.78 65.74
C GLY A 219 43.45 33.44 65.39
N ARG A 220 43.74 34.68 65.78
CA ARG A 220 45.13 35.16 65.71
C ARG A 220 45.94 34.52 66.84
N GLY A 221 46.52 33.37 66.55
CA GLY A 221 47.36 32.64 67.50
C GLY A 221 48.33 31.68 66.83
N ARG A 222 49.50 32.21 66.43
CA ARG A 222 50.79 31.50 66.23
C ARG A 222 50.81 30.55 65.02
N GLY A 223 51.52 30.86 63.94
CA GLY A 223 52.97 31.06 63.94
C GLY A 223 53.68 29.72 64.11
N ARG A 224 54.08 29.08 62.98
CA ARG A 224 55.33 28.30 62.82
C ARG A 224 55.43 27.72 61.41
N ASP A 225 56.53 28.09 60.75
CA ASP A 225 57.17 27.42 59.63
C ASP A 225 57.24 25.90 59.82
N HIS A 226 57.20 25.14 58.72
CA HIS A 226 58.26 24.19 58.36
C HIS A 226 58.15 23.73 56.90
N ARG A 227 59.27 23.85 56.18
CA ARG A 227 59.61 23.21 54.90
C ARG A 227 59.59 21.68 55.00
N ARG A 228 59.46 21.03 53.82
CA ARG A 228 60.22 19.84 53.31
C ARG A 228 59.26 18.81 52.69
N GLY A 229 59.27 18.64 51.36
CA GLY A 229 59.92 17.52 50.63
C GLY A 229 58.89 16.40 50.38
N GLU A 230 58.88 15.56 49.35
CA GLU A 230 59.73 15.25 48.22
C GLU A 230 58.95 14.24 47.34
N ARG A 231 59.14 14.31 46.00
CA ARG A 231 59.25 13.20 45.04
C ARG A 231 58.11 12.17 44.84
N GLY A 232 57.75 11.96 43.56
CA GLY A 232 56.95 10.79 43.16
C GLY A 232 56.67 10.60 41.66
N ARG A 233 57.72 10.53 40.83
CA ARG A 233 57.85 9.79 39.54
C ARG A 233 56.65 9.71 38.58
N GLY A 234 56.78 10.39 37.44
CA GLY A 234 56.26 9.92 36.16
C GLY A 234 57.24 8.95 35.49
N GLU A 235 56.72 8.10 34.59
CA GLU A 235 57.38 7.24 33.57
C GLU A 235 56.35 6.16 33.18
N ARG A 236 56.06 5.74 31.94
CA ARG A 236 56.52 5.97 30.55
C ARG A 236 55.40 5.49 29.64
N GLY A 237 55.23 6.14 28.50
CA GLY A 237 54.54 5.56 27.36
C GLY A 237 55.38 4.48 26.68
N ARG A 238 54.71 3.52 26.05
CA ARG A 238 55.20 2.80 24.88
C ARG A 238 54.01 2.54 23.97
N GLY A 239 53.95 3.28 22.86
CA GLY A 239 53.34 2.76 21.65
C GLY A 239 54.26 1.71 21.04
N GLU A 240 53.71 0.87 20.18
CA GLU A 240 54.05 0.86 18.75
C GLU A 240 53.41 -0.32 18.01
N ARG A 241 52.86 0.03 16.83
CA ARG A 241 52.88 -0.70 15.53
C ARG A 241 52.19 -2.08 15.51
N GLY A 242 51.21 -2.38 14.64
CA GLY A 242 50.89 -1.84 13.33
C GLY A 242 51.54 -2.69 12.24
N GLU A 243 50.76 -3.54 11.58
CA GLU A 243 50.97 -4.13 10.24
C GLU A 243 49.69 -4.94 9.90
N ARG A 244 48.80 -4.57 8.97
CA ARG A 244 48.87 -4.28 7.52
C ARG A 244 48.78 -5.57 6.65
N GLY A 245 47.81 -5.58 5.73
CA GLY A 245 47.75 -6.43 4.52
C GLY A 245 46.74 -7.58 4.62
N GLU A 246 45.48 -7.45 4.21
CA GLU A 246 44.92 -7.46 2.84
C GLU A 246 45.10 -8.76 2.02
N ARG A 247 43.98 -9.10 1.34
CA ARG A 247 43.76 -10.09 0.25
C ARG A 247 43.44 -11.51 0.69
N GLY A 248 42.42 -12.20 0.18
CA GLY A 248 41.37 -11.86 -0.78
C GLY A 248 40.54 -13.10 -1.13
N GLN A 249 39.42 -12.86 -1.82
CA GLN A 249 38.74 -13.76 -2.78
C GLN A 249 37.94 -14.94 -2.17
N ARG A 250 36.60 -14.89 -2.24
CA ARG A 250 35.69 -15.42 -3.29
C ARG A 250 35.63 -16.97 -3.35
N MET A 251 34.47 -17.51 -3.00
CA MET A 251 33.83 -18.73 -3.54
C MET A 251 32.37 -18.67 -3.05
N THR A 252 31.38 -18.27 -3.86
CA THR A 252 30.59 -19.09 -4.82
C THR A 252 30.30 -20.51 -4.35
N GLY A 253 29.01 -20.83 -4.21
CA GLY A 253 28.50 -22.19 -4.25
C GLY A 253 27.23 -22.36 -3.44
N TRP A 254 26.06 -22.27 -4.08
CA TRP A 254 24.85 -23.04 -3.75
C TRP A 254 23.98 -23.14 -5.02
N VAL A 255 24.22 -24.22 -5.77
CA VAL A 255 23.26 -25.02 -6.55
C VAL A 255 23.19 -26.31 -5.71
N GLU A 256 22.03 -26.87 -5.35
CA GLU A 256 20.93 -27.37 -6.17
C GLU A 256 19.69 -27.57 -5.27
#